data_AF-B8ACF0-F1
#
_entry.id   AF-B8ACF0-F1
#
_cell.length_a   1.000
_cell.length_b   1.000
_cell.length_c   1.000
_cell.angle_alpha   90.00
_cell.angle_beta   90.00
_cell.angle_gamma   90.00
#
_symmetry.space_group_name_H-M   'P 1'
#
loop_
_entity.id
_entity.type
_entity.pdbx_description
1 polymer ?
#
loop_
_entity_poly.entity_id
_entity_poly.type
_entity_poly.pdbx_seq_one_letter_code
_entity_poly.pdbx_strand_id
1 'polypeptide(L)'
;MHAEIPTSHREDQNTFEVRRDKTYLLRIINAALNTAFFFKVAGHTFTVVAADASYTEPYATDVIVIAPGQTVDALMAADASPGCYHMAISSYQSAIPFPPRPAGFNGNTSTAVVEYVDATATTDAGSPVLPVMPKPNDTNVGHALPYRFSLRHWLGNGVRGGERADAGDDAAAAAPRLAAMLAGSY
;
A
#
# COMPACT_ATOMS: atom_id res chain seq x y z
N MET A 1 45.15 -28.40 -14.23
CA MET A 1 43.85 -28.36 -13.52
C MET A 1 43.57 -26.91 -13.20
N HIS A 2 42.87 -26.21 -14.09
CA HIS A 2 42.37 -24.85 -13.82
C HIS A 2 40.93 -25.03 -13.33
N ALA A 3 40.67 -24.66 -12.08
CA ALA A 3 39.32 -24.60 -11.55
C ALA A 3 38.72 -23.23 -11.92
N GLU A 4 37.62 -23.23 -12.65
CA GLU A 4 36.76 -22.05 -12.77
C GLU A 4 36.05 -21.83 -11.43
N ILE A 5 36.15 -20.60 -10.90
CA ILE A 5 35.30 -20.13 -9.81
C ILE A 5 34.02 -19.62 -10.47
N PRO A 6 32.84 -20.23 -10.26
CA PRO A 6 31.61 -19.68 -10.78
C PRO A 6 31.15 -18.54 -9.86
N THR A 7 31.41 -17.30 -10.24
CA THR A 7 30.75 -16.13 -9.66
C THR A 7 29.36 -16.01 -10.25
N SER A 8 28.38 -16.72 -9.70
CA SER A 8 26.96 -16.48 -10.01
C SER A 8 26.45 -15.30 -9.18
N HIS A 9 26.86 -14.09 -9.56
CA HIS A 9 26.22 -12.88 -9.07
C HIS A 9 25.16 -12.50 -10.09
N ARG A 10 23.92 -12.94 -9.89
CA ARG A 10 22.79 -12.51 -10.70
C ARG A 10 22.44 -11.10 -10.24
N GLU A 11 23.04 -10.09 -10.87
CA GLU A 11 22.62 -8.70 -10.69
C GLU A 11 21.32 -8.44 -11.46
N ASP A 12 20.22 -9.06 -11.03
CA ASP A 12 18.89 -8.69 -11.49
C ASP A 12 18.48 -7.43 -10.71
N GLN A 13 18.91 -6.25 -11.20
CA GLN A 13 18.73 -4.93 -10.56
C GLN A 13 17.26 -4.52 -10.28
N ASN A 14 16.30 -5.39 -10.59
CA ASN A 14 14.86 -5.18 -10.46
C ASN A 14 14.14 -6.30 -9.69
N THR A 15 14.84 -7.11 -8.90
CA THR A 15 14.24 -8.18 -8.09
C THR A 15 14.19 -7.81 -6.60
N PHE A 16 13.04 -8.05 -5.97
CA PHE A 16 12.78 -7.82 -4.55
C PHE A 16 12.44 -9.14 -3.87
N GLU A 17 13.32 -9.57 -2.96
CA GLU A 17 13.12 -10.80 -2.20
C GLU A 17 12.14 -10.60 -1.05
N VAL A 18 11.16 -11.50 -0.94
CA VAL A 18 10.19 -11.54 0.15
C VAL A 18 10.11 -12.94 0.77
N ARG A 19 9.67 -12.98 2.02
CA ARG A 19 9.39 -14.19 2.76
C ARG A 19 7.91 -14.35 2.97
N ARG A 20 7.44 -15.59 2.95
CA ARG A 20 6.01 -15.88 3.11
C ARG A 20 5.54 -15.45 4.50
N ASP A 21 4.30 -14.98 4.57
CA ASP A 21 3.61 -14.57 5.79
C ASP A 21 4.31 -13.41 6.53
N LYS A 22 5.13 -12.64 5.81
CA LYS A 22 5.71 -11.38 6.28
C LYS A 22 4.98 -10.19 5.67
N THR A 23 5.04 -9.08 6.38
CA THR A 23 4.49 -7.80 5.92
C THR A 23 5.63 -6.83 5.70
N TYR A 24 5.65 -6.21 4.53
CA TYR A 24 6.68 -5.28 4.10
C TYR A 24 6.10 -3.87 4.00
N LEU A 25 6.81 -2.89 4.53
CA LEU A 25 6.46 -1.48 4.33
C LEU A 25 7.11 -1.00 3.03
N LEU A 26 6.30 -0.69 2.04
CA LEU A 26 6.71 -0.10 0.78
C LEU A 26 6.57 1.41 0.88
N ARG A 27 7.66 2.13 0.61
CA ARG A 27 7.65 3.58 0.40
C ARG A 27 7.70 3.86 -1.08
N ILE A 28 6.55 4.27 -1.62
CA ILE A 28 6.37 4.52 -3.04
C ILE A 28 6.45 6.02 -3.28
N ILE A 29 7.33 6.44 -4.18
CA ILE A 29 7.58 7.85 -4.48
C ILE A 29 7.41 8.04 -5.98
N ASN A 30 6.54 8.97 -6.38
CA ASN A 30 6.44 9.37 -7.77
C ASN A 30 7.33 10.59 -8.03
N ALA A 31 8.49 10.33 -8.64
CA ALA A 31 9.47 11.36 -9.02
C ALA A 31 9.27 11.88 -10.45
N ALA A 32 8.17 11.56 -11.13
CA ALA A 32 7.88 12.10 -12.46
C ALA A 32 7.37 13.55 -12.38
N LEU A 33 7.54 14.28 -13.48
CA LEU A 33 7.21 15.72 -13.54
C LEU A 33 5.71 16.01 -13.59
N ASN A 34 4.94 15.22 -14.35
CA ASN A 34 3.55 15.55 -14.68
C ASN A 34 2.62 14.34 -14.85
N THR A 35 3.12 13.12 -14.58
CA THR A 35 2.37 11.88 -14.81
C THR A 35 2.06 11.21 -13.48
N ALA A 36 0.77 11.02 -13.21
CA ALA A 36 0.33 10.11 -12.16
C ALA A 36 0.44 8.66 -12.63
N PHE A 37 0.61 7.73 -11.70
CA PHE A 37 0.75 6.32 -12.02
C PHE A 37 -0.19 5.42 -11.22
N PHE A 38 -0.59 4.32 -11.83
CA PHE A 38 -1.12 3.13 -11.17
C PHE A 38 0.05 2.20 -10.82
N PHE A 39 0.11 1.75 -9.58
CA PHE A 39 1.07 0.77 -9.08
C PHE A 39 0.34 -0.47 -8.57
N LYS A 40 0.79 -1.67 -8.97
CA LYS A 40 0.25 -2.97 -8.53
C LYS A 40 1.37 -4.00 -8.38
N VAL A 41 1.14 -5.00 -7.54
CA VAL A 41 1.92 -6.24 -7.49
C VAL A 41 0.95 -7.39 -7.76
N ALA A 42 1.29 -8.28 -8.69
CA ALA A 42 0.41 -9.38 -9.06
C ALA A 42 0.11 -10.28 -7.85
N GLY A 43 -1.18 -10.56 -7.61
CA GLY A 43 -1.61 -11.45 -6.52
C GLY A 43 -1.42 -10.90 -5.10
N HIS A 44 -1.06 -9.62 -4.93
CA HIS A 44 -0.84 -9.00 -3.62
C HIS A 44 -1.79 -7.83 -3.40
N THR A 45 -2.09 -7.56 -2.14
CA THR A 45 -2.83 -6.39 -1.70
C THR A 45 -1.97 -5.52 -0.79
N PHE A 46 -2.38 -4.27 -0.67
CA PHE A 46 -1.71 -3.24 0.11
C PHE A 46 -2.65 -2.67 1.14
N THR A 47 -2.13 -2.33 2.32
CA THR A 47 -2.80 -1.44 3.27
C THR A 47 -2.07 -0.11 3.30
N VAL A 48 -2.67 0.95 2.77
CA VAL A 48 -2.07 2.29 2.79
C VAL A 48 -2.21 2.88 4.18
N VAL A 49 -1.09 3.36 4.75
CA VAL A 49 -1.03 3.83 6.14
C VAL A 49 -0.58 5.28 6.27
N ALA A 50 0.11 5.82 5.26
CA ALA A 50 0.44 7.24 5.20
C ALA A 50 0.55 7.73 3.76
N ALA A 51 0.30 9.03 3.58
CA ALA A 51 0.55 9.76 2.36
C ALA A 51 1.21 11.09 2.73
N ASP A 52 2.24 11.51 1.98
CA ASP A 52 2.98 12.76 2.19
C ASP A 52 3.39 12.98 3.65
N ALA A 53 4.02 11.95 4.23
CA ALA A 53 4.47 11.89 5.62
C ALA A 53 3.38 12.08 6.70
N SER A 54 2.11 12.01 6.31
CA SER A 54 0.95 12.13 7.21
C SER A 54 0.19 10.82 7.28
N TYR A 55 -0.11 10.37 8.50
CA TYR A 55 -0.85 9.13 8.71
C TYR A 55 -2.29 9.25 8.18
N THR A 56 -2.71 8.21 7.46
CA THR A 56 -4.08 8.05 6.99
C THR A 56 -4.81 7.05 7.88
N GLU A 57 -6.14 7.08 7.83
CA GLU A 57 -6.94 5.92 8.20
C GLU A 57 -6.52 4.74 7.30
N PRO A 58 -6.08 3.60 7.86
CA PRO A 58 -5.62 2.48 7.05
C PRO A 58 -6.73 1.95 6.17
N TYR A 59 -6.45 1.78 4.87
CA TYR A 59 -7.39 1.17 3.93
C TYR A 59 -6.69 0.15 3.03
N ALA A 60 -7.40 -0.93 2.74
CA ALA A 60 -6.91 -2.00 1.86
C ALA A 60 -7.21 -1.66 0.39
N THR A 61 -6.25 -1.93 -0.48
CA THR A 61 -6.38 -1.77 -1.94
C THR A 61 -5.42 -2.72 -2.66
N ASP A 62 -5.75 -3.15 -3.86
CA ASP A 62 -4.86 -3.91 -4.74
C ASP A 62 -4.17 -3.00 -5.78
N VAL A 63 -4.50 -1.71 -5.81
CA VAL A 63 -3.91 -0.69 -6.68
C VAL A 63 -3.65 0.60 -5.92
N ILE A 64 -2.47 1.16 -6.10
CA ILE A 64 -2.09 2.46 -5.56
C ILE A 64 -2.03 3.45 -6.70
N VAL A 65 -2.75 4.56 -6.57
CA VAL A 65 -2.63 5.71 -7.45
C VAL A 65 -1.71 6.71 -6.77
N ILE A 66 -0.70 7.20 -7.50
CA ILE A 66 0.28 8.14 -6.94
C ILE A 66 0.50 9.33 -7.87
N ALA A 67 0.23 10.54 -7.38
CA ALA A 67 0.38 11.77 -8.13
C ALA A 67 1.85 12.24 -8.21
N PRO A 68 2.23 13.08 -9.18
CA PRO A 68 3.59 13.65 -9.27
C PRO A 68 4.03 14.30 -7.96
N GLY A 69 5.23 13.94 -7.48
CA GLY A 69 5.83 14.46 -6.24
C GLY A 69 5.26 13.85 -4.95
N GLN A 70 4.21 13.04 -5.03
CA GLN A 70 3.58 12.43 -3.88
C GLN A 70 4.40 11.23 -3.35
N THR A 71 4.29 10.97 -2.04
CA THR A 71 4.79 9.75 -1.39
C THR A 71 3.64 8.98 -0.74
N VAL A 72 3.64 7.66 -0.88
CA VAL A 72 2.68 6.75 -0.23
C VAL A 72 3.45 5.67 0.51
N ASP A 73 3.13 5.49 1.79
CA ASP A 73 3.61 4.37 2.59
C ASP A 73 2.50 3.31 2.69
N ALA A 74 2.78 2.10 2.22
CA ALA A 74 1.82 1.01 2.15
C ALA A 74 2.42 -0.31 2.65
N LEU A 75 1.64 -1.05 3.44
CA LEU A 75 1.99 -2.38 3.91
C LEU A 75 1.56 -3.41 2.87
N MET A 76 2.49 -4.17 2.30
CA MET A 76 2.22 -5.30 1.44
C MET A 76 2.32 -6.59 2.25
N ALA A 77 1.25 -7.38 2.27
CA ALA A 77 1.28 -8.72 2.84
C ALA A 77 1.84 -9.71 1.80
N ALA A 78 2.83 -10.51 2.19
CA ALA A 78 3.38 -11.59 1.39
C ALA A 78 2.64 -12.91 1.67
N ASP A 79 1.33 -12.92 1.42
CA ASP A 79 0.39 -14.02 1.70
C ASP A 79 0.08 -14.89 0.48
N ALA A 80 0.65 -14.55 -0.68
CA ALA A 80 0.54 -15.34 -1.90
C ALA A 80 1.31 -16.68 -1.80
N SER A 81 0.99 -17.61 -2.70
CA SER A 81 1.79 -18.84 -2.85
C SER A 81 3.25 -18.50 -3.19
N PRO A 82 4.25 -19.17 -2.62
CA PRO A 82 5.65 -18.91 -2.97
C PRO A 82 5.91 -19.03 -4.47
N GLY A 83 6.49 -18.00 -5.07
CA GLY A 83 6.80 -17.91 -6.51
C GLY A 83 7.33 -16.53 -6.91
N CYS A 84 7.33 -16.25 -8.22
CA CYS A 84 7.74 -14.97 -8.77
C CYS A 84 6.55 -14.16 -9.30
N TYR A 85 6.46 -12.89 -8.92
CA TYR A 85 5.35 -12.01 -9.24
C TYR A 85 5.88 -10.71 -9.85
N HIS A 86 5.25 -10.20 -10.90
CA HIS A 86 5.59 -8.86 -11.38
C HIS A 86 4.95 -7.80 -10.50
N MET A 87 5.76 -6.83 -10.10
CA MET A 87 5.28 -5.51 -9.73
C MET A 87 5.31 -4.61 -10.97
N ALA A 88 4.30 -3.78 -11.13
CA ALA A 88 4.06 -3.04 -12.36
C ALA A 88 3.60 -1.62 -12.08
N ILE A 89 4.03 -0.71 -12.94
CA ILE A 89 3.61 0.69 -12.95
C ILE A 89 3.14 1.09 -14.35
N SER A 90 1.97 1.72 -14.45
CA SER A 90 1.42 2.25 -15.69
C SER A 90 0.90 3.67 -15.50
N SER A 91 0.98 4.47 -16.55
CA SER A 91 0.60 5.88 -16.51
C SER A 91 -0.93 6.06 -16.48
N TYR A 92 -1.37 7.02 -15.66
CA TYR A 92 -2.75 7.51 -15.59
C TYR A 92 -2.88 8.81 -16.39
N GLN A 93 -3.96 8.94 -17.16
CA GLN A 93 -4.29 10.14 -17.93
C GLN A 93 -5.80 10.40 -17.90
N SER A 94 -6.19 11.55 -17.35
CA SER A 94 -7.59 12.01 -17.31
C SER A 94 -7.95 12.98 -18.44
N ALA A 95 -6.97 13.64 -19.07
CA ALA A 95 -7.19 14.71 -20.03
C ALA A 95 -7.18 14.22 -21.51
N ILE A 96 -8.25 14.58 -22.24
CA ILE A 96 -8.42 14.61 -23.73
C ILE A 96 -8.61 13.21 -24.37
N PRO A 97 -9.47 13.03 -25.41
CA PRO A 97 -10.31 11.84 -25.54
C PRO A 97 -9.50 10.58 -25.82
N PHE A 98 -9.73 9.55 -25.02
CA PHE A 98 -9.20 8.22 -25.25
C PHE A 98 -10.34 7.34 -25.78
N PRO A 99 -10.34 6.93 -27.08
CA PRO A 99 -9.40 7.25 -28.17
C PRO A 99 -9.76 8.52 -28.99
N PRO A 100 -8.79 9.14 -29.70
CA PRO A 100 -7.40 8.71 -29.92
C PRO A 100 -6.39 9.19 -28.86
N ARG A 101 -5.43 8.30 -28.53
CA ARG A 101 -4.32 8.53 -27.58
C ARG A 101 -3.56 9.85 -27.90
N PRO A 102 -3.35 10.75 -26.91
CA PRO A 102 -2.56 11.98 -27.12
C PRO A 102 -1.11 11.70 -27.56
N ALA A 103 -0.58 12.58 -28.41
CA ALA A 103 0.83 12.53 -28.82
C ALA A 103 1.75 12.68 -27.59
N GLY A 104 2.77 11.82 -27.49
CA GLY A 104 3.72 11.82 -26.36
C GLY A 104 3.29 10.99 -25.14
N PHE A 105 2.10 10.36 -25.15
CA PHE A 105 1.66 9.51 -24.04
C PHE A 105 2.30 8.12 -24.06
N ASN A 106 3.12 7.81 -23.04
CA ASN A 106 3.72 6.50 -22.84
C ASN A 106 2.72 5.52 -22.19
N GLY A 107 2.23 4.53 -22.94
CA GLY A 107 1.30 3.51 -22.41
C GLY A 107 1.98 2.26 -21.90
N ASN A 108 3.30 2.25 -21.90
CA ASN A 108 4.09 1.08 -21.55
C ASN A 108 3.97 0.86 -20.04
N THR A 109 3.87 -0.41 -19.68
CA THR A 109 3.92 -0.83 -18.28
C THR A 109 5.37 -1.18 -17.97
N SER A 110 5.96 -0.50 -16.99
CA SER A 110 7.29 -0.86 -16.48
C SER A 110 7.11 -1.89 -15.38
N THR A 111 8.00 -2.90 -15.35
CA THR A 111 7.89 -4.02 -14.42
C THR A 111 9.19 -4.28 -13.67
N ALA A 112 9.03 -4.90 -12.51
CA ALA A 112 10.07 -5.49 -11.68
C ALA A 112 9.54 -6.80 -11.09
N VAL A 113 10.36 -7.57 -10.38
CA VAL A 113 10.01 -8.90 -9.86
C VAL A 113 10.02 -8.89 -8.34
N VAL A 114 9.00 -9.50 -7.75
CA VAL A 114 8.95 -9.89 -6.34
C VAL A 114 9.12 -11.41 -6.28
N GLU A 115 10.15 -11.88 -5.59
CA GLU A 115 10.53 -13.29 -5.52
C GLU A 115 10.43 -13.81 -4.08
N TYR A 116 9.73 -14.92 -3.89
CA TYR A 116 9.63 -15.58 -2.60
C TYR A 116 10.84 -16.49 -2.35
N VAL A 117 11.69 -16.15 -1.38
CA VAL A 117 12.93 -16.91 -1.09
C VAL A 117 12.70 -18.19 -0.29
N ASP A 118 11.54 -18.33 0.35
CA ASP A 118 11.17 -19.53 1.10
C ASP A 118 10.56 -20.62 0.19
N ALA A 119 10.39 -20.33 -1.10
CA ALA A 119 10.08 -21.36 -2.09
C ALA A 119 11.31 -22.26 -2.21
N THR A 120 11.19 -23.56 -1.91
CA THR A 120 12.16 -24.53 -2.45
C THR A 120 12.23 -24.28 -3.94
N ALA A 121 13.42 -23.91 -4.46
CA ALA A 121 13.65 -23.58 -5.86
C ALA A 121 13.01 -24.66 -6.72
N THR A 122 11.76 -24.42 -7.10
CA THR A 122 11.03 -25.35 -7.93
C THR A 122 11.58 -25.00 -9.29
N THR A 123 12.27 -25.94 -9.89
CA THR A 123 13.01 -25.78 -11.14
C THR A 123 12.13 -25.30 -12.31
N ASP A 124 10.81 -25.17 -12.08
CA ASP A 124 9.85 -24.36 -12.82
C ASP A 124 9.51 -23.07 -12.05
N ALA A 125 10.43 -22.11 -12.00
CA ALA A 125 10.06 -20.72 -11.78
C ALA A 125 9.29 -20.28 -13.03
N GLY A 126 7.99 -20.61 -13.08
CA GLY A 126 7.09 -20.15 -14.14
C GLY A 126 7.27 -18.65 -14.34
N SER A 127 7.16 -18.19 -15.59
CA SER A 127 7.32 -16.76 -15.92
C SER A 127 6.54 -15.90 -14.92
N PRO A 128 7.15 -14.84 -14.35
CA PRO A 128 6.51 -14.08 -13.28
C PRO A 128 5.14 -13.58 -13.71
N VAL A 129 4.16 -13.70 -12.83
CA VAL A 129 2.76 -13.37 -13.16
C VAL A 129 2.62 -11.86 -13.31
N LEU A 130 2.07 -11.40 -14.44
CA LEU A 130 1.76 -9.99 -14.67
C LEU A 130 0.45 -9.58 -14.00
N PRO A 131 0.39 -8.39 -13.34
CA PRO A 131 -0.86 -7.88 -12.80
C PRO A 131 -1.76 -7.36 -13.93
N VAL A 132 -3.08 -7.50 -13.74
CA VAL A 132 -4.06 -6.85 -14.60
C VAL A 132 -4.10 -5.36 -14.24
N MET A 133 -3.53 -4.53 -15.10
CA MET A 133 -3.47 -3.08 -14.88
C MET A 133 -4.79 -2.38 -15.24
N PRO A 134 -5.21 -1.33 -14.51
CA PRO A 134 -6.31 -0.48 -14.93
C PRO A 134 -6.04 0.13 -16.29
N LYS A 135 -7.12 0.49 -17.00
CA LYS A 135 -6.98 1.26 -18.23
C LYS A 135 -6.38 2.63 -17.90
N PRO A 136 -5.53 3.20 -18.77
CA PRO A 136 -4.91 4.50 -18.52
C PRO A 136 -5.90 5.65 -18.21
N ASN A 137 -7.13 5.55 -18.71
CA ASN A 137 -8.19 6.54 -18.53
C ASN A 137 -9.26 6.11 -17.51
N ASP A 138 -8.97 5.14 -16.65
CA ASP A 138 -9.89 4.71 -15.59
C ASP A 138 -9.97 5.80 -14.50
N THR A 139 -10.90 6.74 -14.67
CA THR A 139 -11.10 7.87 -13.76
C THR A 139 -11.72 7.45 -12.43
N ASN A 140 -12.46 6.36 -12.39
CA ASN A 140 -13.00 5.83 -11.14
C ASN A 140 -11.86 5.39 -10.23
N VAL A 141 -10.90 4.62 -10.75
CA VAL A 141 -9.71 4.23 -9.99
C VAL A 141 -8.78 5.43 -9.78
N GLY A 142 -8.53 6.23 -10.82
CA GLY A 142 -7.61 7.36 -10.79
C GLY A 142 -8.00 8.48 -9.81
N HIS A 143 -9.29 8.70 -9.58
CA HIS A 143 -9.78 9.68 -8.60
C HIS A 143 -10.09 9.08 -7.23
N ALA A 144 -9.99 7.76 -7.06
CA ALA A 144 -10.35 7.09 -5.82
C ALA A 144 -9.35 7.30 -4.67
N LEU A 145 -8.48 8.32 -4.70
CA LEU A 145 -7.52 8.64 -3.64
C LEU A 145 -8.26 8.85 -2.30
N PRO A 146 -8.40 7.82 -1.45
CA PRO A 146 -9.28 7.88 -0.30
C PRO A 146 -8.46 8.26 0.94
N TYR A 147 -7.51 9.18 0.78
CA TYR A 147 -6.65 9.61 1.87
C TYR A 147 -7.48 10.39 2.89
N ARG A 148 -7.92 9.68 3.91
CA ARG A 148 -8.56 10.27 5.09
C ARG A 148 -7.48 10.43 6.14
N PHE A 149 -7.00 11.65 6.34
CA PHE A 149 -6.04 11.93 7.40
C PHE A 149 -6.74 11.86 8.74
N SER A 150 -6.18 11.11 9.68
CA SER A 150 -6.73 10.96 11.03
C SER A 150 -6.09 11.99 11.95
N LEU A 151 -6.87 12.93 12.48
CA LEU A 151 -6.42 13.81 13.56
C LEU A 151 -6.56 13.06 14.89
N ARG A 152 -5.46 12.53 15.44
CA ARG A 152 -5.50 11.93 16.78
C ARG A 152 -5.19 12.98 17.85
N HIS A 153 -6.13 13.17 18.77
CA HIS A 153 -5.91 13.93 20.00
C HIS A 153 -5.10 13.08 20.98
N TRP A 154 -3.98 13.61 21.46
CA TRP A 154 -3.14 12.94 22.46
C TRP A 154 -3.72 13.18 23.87
N LEU A 155 -4.27 12.13 24.48
CA LEU A 155 -4.54 12.12 25.92
C LEU A 155 -3.30 11.56 26.61
N GLY A 156 -2.51 12.44 27.21
CA GLY A 156 -1.33 12.05 27.98
C GLY A 156 -1.72 11.20 29.19
N ASN A 157 -1.13 10.01 29.31
CA ASN A 157 -1.27 9.19 30.51
C ASN A 157 -0.37 9.75 31.62
N GLY A 158 -1.00 10.34 32.64
CA GLY A 158 -0.36 10.67 33.89
C GLY A 158 -0.04 9.40 34.69
N VAL A 159 1.25 9.13 34.86
CA VAL A 159 1.77 8.20 35.86
C VAL A 159 1.58 8.81 37.26
N ARG A 160 0.74 8.20 38.09
CA ARG A 160 0.85 8.23 39.57
C ARG A 160 0.56 6.79 40.00
N GLY A 161 1.55 6.04 40.50
CA GLY A 161 2.15 6.26 41.82
C GLY A 161 1.27 5.51 42.81
N GLY A 162 1.74 4.36 43.30
CA GLY A 162 0.93 3.36 43.99
C GLY A 162 0.29 3.83 45.30
N GLU A 163 -0.82 3.18 45.65
CA GLU A 163 -1.21 2.85 47.01
C GLU A 163 -2.21 1.68 46.91
N ARG A 164 -1.93 0.58 47.61
CA ARG A 164 -2.80 -0.59 47.73
C ARG A 164 -3.65 -0.38 48.98
N ALA A 165 -4.95 -0.21 48.85
CA ALA A 165 -5.90 -0.31 49.96
C ALA A 165 -7.08 -1.19 49.53
N ASP A 166 -7.24 -2.28 50.28
CA ASP A 166 -8.35 -3.22 50.26
C ASP A 166 -9.56 -2.64 51.01
N ALA A 167 -10.75 -3.05 50.56
CA ALA A 167 -12.03 -3.15 51.27
C ALA A 167 -13.23 -2.39 50.65
N GLY A 168 -14.26 -3.19 50.30
CA GLY A 168 -15.64 -2.90 50.67
C GLY A 168 -16.58 -2.34 49.61
N ASP A 169 -17.52 -3.20 49.20
CA ASP A 169 -18.90 -2.94 48.74
C ASP A 169 -19.38 -1.48 48.67
N ASP A 170 -19.88 -1.07 47.49
CA ASP A 170 -21.26 -0.57 47.38
C ASP A 170 -21.72 -0.43 45.92
N ALA A 171 -22.99 -0.75 45.74
CA ALA A 171 -23.67 -0.96 44.47
C ALA A 171 -24.26 0.32 43.86
N ALA A 172 -24.51 0.22 42.55
CA ALA A 172 -25.60 0.85 41.81
C ALA A 172 -25.54 2.36 41.46
N ALA A 173 -26.07 2.64 40.25
CA ALA A 173 -26.39 3.94 39.64
C ALA A 173 -25.17 4.70 39.06
N ALA A 174 -25.18 5.27 37.85
CA ALA A 174 -26.23 5.57 36.91
C ALA A 174 -25.64 5.73 35.49
N ALA A 175 -26.34 5.22 34.48
CA ALA A 175 -26.28 5.75 33.11
C ALA A 175 -27.52 6.63 32.90
N PRO A 176 -27.39 7.80 32.24
CA PRO A 176 -28.17 8.05 31.03
C PRO A 176 -27.34 8.82 29.96
N ARG A 177 -27.33 8.40 28.69
CA ARG A 177 -28.26 8.80 27.62
C ARG A 177 -28.48 10.31 27.50
N LEU A 178 -27.84 10.94 26.50
CA LEU A 178 -28.40 12.12 25.85
C LEU A 178 -28.09 12.11 24.35
N ALA A 179 -29.13 11.83 23.56
CA ALA A 179 -29.19 12.06 22.13
C ALA A 179 -30.34 13.05 21.86
N ALA A 180 -30.10 13.93 20.89
CA ALA A 180 -31.07 14.70 20.10
C ALA A 180 -31.90 15.81 20.78
N MET A 181 -31.53 17.08 20.52
CA MET A 181 -32.50 18.15 20.21
C MET A 181 -31.78 19.42 19.70
N LEU A 182 -31.72 19.64 18.38
CA LEU A 182 -31.67 20.99 17.78
C LEU A 182 -32.22 20.93 16.34
N ALA A 183 -33.55 20.98 16.23
CA ALA A 183 -34.26 21.38 15.03
C ALA A 183 -35.47 22.19 15.51
N GLY A 184 -35.53 23.47 15.14
CA GLY A 184 -36.66 24.35 15.47
C GLY A 184 -36.32 25.84 15.50
N SER A 185 -36.28 26.44 14.31
CA SER A 185 -36.83 27.76 13.96
C SER A 185 -36.43 29.00 14.78
N TYR A 186 -35.70 29.92 14.13
CA TYR A 186 -36.16 31.27 13.77
C TYR A 186 -35.41 31.73 12.51
#